data_AF-A0A0C2SNF7-F1
#
_entry.id   AF-A0A0C2SNF7-F1
#
_cell.length_a   1.000
_cell.length_b   1.000
_cell.length_c   1.000
_cell.angle_alpha   90.00
_cell.angle_beta   90.00
_cell.angle_gamma   90.00
#
_symmetry.space_group_name_H-M   'P 1'
#
loop_
_entity.id
_entity.type
_entity.pdbx_description
1 polymer ?
#
loop_
_entity_poly.entity_id
_entity_poly.type
_entity_poly.pdbx_seq_one_letter_code
_entity_poly.pdbx_strand_id
1 'polypeptide(L)'
;IKIHDTRGGAWVKALSKTMVIINDEYRRCKVWQNFPSIPRCTHCQMWGHSSYICRNTLPVCATCGANHPTSRHSMHCAQTQCSTDKSCKCGIEYCCNCGKKHQANSADCDLFKKRFDKEAMR
;
A
#
# COMPACT_ATOMS: atom_id res chain seq x y z
N ILE A 1 27.79 0.06 3.75
CA ILE A 1 28.36 -0.50 2.49
C ILE A 1 27.21 -1.12 1.71
N LYS A 2 26.98 -0.72 0.45
CA LYS A 2 25.97 -1.33 -0.43
C LYS A 2 26.69 -2.29 -1.38
N ILE A 3 26.25 -3.54 -1.45
CA ILE A 3 26.84 -4.59 -2.29
C ILE A 3 25.77 -5.02 -3.30
N HIS A 4 26.08 -4.93 -4.60
CA HIS A 4 25.20 -5.38 -5.66
C HIS A 4 25.54 -6.83 -6.02
N ASP A 5 24.56 -7.73 -5.93
CA ASP A 5 24.74 -9.14 -6.25
C ASP A 5 24.40 -9.44 -7.72
N THR A 6 24.96 -10.52 -8.25
CA THR A 6 24.60 -11.06 -9.56
C THR A 6 23.26 -11.79 -9.49
N ARG A 7 22.60 -12.04 -10.64
CA ARG A 7 21.32 -12.78 -10.69
C ARG A 7 21.36 -14.16 -10.00
N GLY A 8 22.55 -14.75 -9.84
CA GLY A 8 22.75 -16.05 -9.19
C GLY A 8 22.83 -16.02 -7.66
N GLY A 9 22.80 -14.85 -7.01
CA GLY A 9 22.75 -14.74 -5.55
C GLY A 9 24.02 -15.19 -4.81
N ALA A 10 25.17 -15.21 -5.49
CA ALA A 10 26.40 -15.78 -4.95
C ALA A 10 26.94 -14.96 -3.76
N TRP A 11 26.88 -13.62 -3.85
CA TRP A 11 27.34 -12.76 -2.76
C TRP A 11 26.39 -12.80 -1.58
N VAL A 12 25.09 -12.84 -1.80
CA VAL A 12 24.08 -13.03 -0.76
C VAL A 12 24.33 -14.34 -0.02
N LYS A 13 24.59 -15.45 -0.73
CA LYS A 13 24.86 -16.76 -0.12
C LYS A 13 26.15 -16.78 0.68
N ALA A 14 27.21 -16.12 0.21
CA ALA A 14 28.47 -16.01 0.92
C ALA A 14 28.31 -15.13 2.17
N LEU A 15 27.83 -13.89 2.00
CA LEU A 15 27.73 -12.90 3.06
C LEU A 15 26.76 -13.31 4.17
N SER A 16 25.61 -13.92 3.84
CA SER A 16 24.65 -14.39 4.85
C SER A 16 25.19 -15.54 5.73
N LYS A 17 26.25 -16.22 5.28
CA LYS A 17 26.98 -17.25 6.06
C LYS A 17 28.19 -16.67 6.81
N THR A 18 28.61 -15.45 6.50
CA THR A 18 29.71 -14.78 7.17
C THR A 18 29.23 -14.15 8.48
N MET A 19 29.99 -14.37 9.56
CA MET A 19 29.84 -13.64 10.82
C MET A 19 30.71 -12.38 10.74
N VAL A 20 30.16 -11.23 11.10
CA VAL A 20 30.88 -9.96 11.19
C VAL A 20 30.95 -9.51 12.63
N ILE A 21 32.05 -8.86 13.01
CA ILE A 21 32.23 -8.29 14.34
C ILE A 21 31.69 -6.86 14.32
N ILE A 22 30.73 -6.56 15.21
CA ILE A 22 30.19 -5.22 15.41
C ILE A 22 30.19 -4.99 16.92
N ASN A 23 30.93 -3.99 17.40
CA ASN A 23 31.10 -3.68 18.83
C ASN A 23 31.51 -4.91 19.66
N ASP A 24 32.57 -5.61 19.23
CA ASP A 24 33.10 -6.83 19.86
C ASP A 24 32.13 -8.03 19.93
N GLU A 25 30.97 -7.95 19.27
CA GLU A 25 30.02 -9.04 19.17
C GLU A 25 29.97 -9.64 17.77
N TYR A 26 29.95 -10.97 17.68
CA TYR A 26 29.72 -11.68 16.44
C TYR A 26 28.24 -11.60 16.04
N ARG A 27 27.96 -10.99 14.90
CA ARG A 27 26.62 -10.86 14.31
C ARG A 27 26.57 -11.52 12.94
N ARG A 28 25.45 -12.18 12.63
CA ARG A 28 25.21 -12.77 11.30
C ARG A 28 24.65 -11.72 10.35
N CYS A 29 25.20 -11.62 9.14
CA CYS A 29 24.64 -10.76 8.09
C CYS A 29 23.26 -11.26 7.67
N LYS A 30 22.27 -10.36 7.59
CA LYS A 30 20.94 -10.64 7.04
C LYS A 30 20.81 -9.97 5.68
N VAL A 31 20.11 -10.64 4.77
CA VAL A 31 19.80 -10.06 3.46
C VAL A 31 18.82 -8.91 3.65
N TRP A 32 19.19 -7.72 3.17
CA TRP A 32 18.24 -6.64 3.01
C TRP A 32 17.42 -6.89 1.74
N GLN A 33 16.22 -7.47 1.88
CA GLN A 33 15.30 -7.63 0.76
C GLN A 33 14.48 -6.36 0.59
N ASN A 34 14.73 -5.63 -0.50
CA ASN A 34 13.89 -4.50 -0.89
C ASN A 34 12.69 -5.03 -1.67
N PHE A 35 11.60 -5.37 -0.98
CA PHE A 35 10.34 -5.64 -1.65
C PHE A 35 9.76 -4.29 -2.09
N PRO A 36 9.61 -4.01 -3.39
CA PRO A 36 8.87 -2.84 -3.81
C PRO A 36 7.45 -2.94 -3.23
N SER A 37 6.95 -1.85 -2.64
CA SER A 37 5.59 -1.88 -2.11
C SER A 37 4.63 -2.25 -3.22
N ILE A 38 3.77 -3.21 -2.96
CA ILE A 38 2.67 -3.56 -3.85
C ILE A 38 1.87 -2.28 -4.07
N PRO A 39 1.60 -1.87 -5.31
CA PRO A 39 0.95 -0.61 -5.56
C PRO A 39 -0.52 -0.66 -5.15
N ARG A 40 -1.02 0.48 -4.66
CA ARG A 40 -2.44 0.77 -4.57
C ARG A 40 -2.87 1.46 -5.86
N CYS A 41 -3.85 0.89 -6.53
CA CYS A 41 -4.40 1.48 -7.74
C CYS A 41 -5.04 2.84 -7.42
N THR A 42 -4.63 3.91 -8.10
CA THR A 42 -5.23 5.24 -7.90
C THR A 42 -6.61 5.37 -8.56
N HIS A 43 -7.02 4.40 -9.39
CA HIS A 43 -8.33 4.36 -10.01
C HIS A 43 -9.36 3.65 -9.12
N CYS A 44 -9.15 2.39 -8.76
CA CYS A 44 -10.09 1.62 -7.93
C CYS A 44 -9.75 1.57 -6.44
N GLN A 45 -8.63 2.17 -6.02
CA GLN A 45 -8.13 2.21 -4.63
C GLN A 45 -7.74 0.84 -4.03
N MET A 46 -7.85 -0.25 -4.80
CA MET A 46 -7.46 -1.60 -4.38
C MET A 46 -5.93 -1.80 -4.46
N TRP A 47 -5.37 -2.58 -3.55
CA TRP A 47 -3.98 -3.05 -3.65
C TRP A 47 -3.83 -4.14 -4.72
N GLY A 48 -2.60 -4.38 -5.16
CA GLY A 48 -2.23 -5.51 -6.02
C GLY A 48 -1.93 -5.15 -7.48
N HIS A 49 -2.30 -3.95 -7.93
CA HIS A 49 -2.07 -3.52 -9.30
C HIS A 49 -1.91 -2.00 -9.44
N SER A 50 -1.27 -1.57 -10.53
CA SER A 50 -1.19 -0.15 -10.89
C SER A 50 -2.43 0.29 -11.68
N SER A 51 -2.69 1.59 -11.69
CA SER A 51 -3.82 2.16 -12.44
C SER A 51 -3.77 1.88 -13.94
N TYR A 52 -2.56 1.70 -14.49
CA TYR A 52 -2.35 1.40 -15.91
C TYR A 52 -2.97 0.08 -16.36
N ILE A 53 -3.03 -0.93 -15.48
CA ILE A 53 -3.60 -2.25 -15.78
C ILE A 53 -4.95 -2.48 -15.08
N CYS A 54 -5.54 -1.42 -14.51
CA CYS A 54 -6.81 -1.52 -13.82
C CYS A 54 -7.94 -1.82 -14.81
N ARG A 55 -8.82 -2.77 -14.45
CA ARG A 55 -9.99 -3.14 -15.25
C ARG A 55 -11.29 -2.54 -14.72
N ASN A 56 -11.23 -1.74 -13.65
CA ASN A 56 -12.42 -1.10 -13.12
C ASN A 56 -12.88 0.00 -14.08
N THR A 57 -14.18 0.07 -14.37
CA THR A 57 -14.73 1.05 -15.32
C THR A 57 -14.87 2.45 -14.70
N LEU A 58 -15.13 2.50 -13.38
CA LEU A 58 -15.37 3.74 -12.66
C LEU A 58 -14.29 3.96 -11.58
N PRO A 59 -13.87 5.22 -11.34
CA PRO A 59 -12.99 5.51 -10.24
C PRO A 59 -13.71 5.29 -8.90
N VAL A 60 -12.96 4.83 -7.90
CA VAL A 60 -13.42 4.66 -6.53
C VAL A 60 -12.79 5.72 -5.65
N CYS A 61 -13.59 6.28 -4.74
CA CYS A 61 -13.15 7.30 -3.81
C CYS A 61 -12.33 6.70 -2.67
N ALA A 62 -11.14 7.23 -2.42
CA ALA A 62 -10.28 6.78 -1.33
C ALA A 62 -10.87 7.08 0.05
N THR A 63 -11.76 8.07 0.16
CA THR A 63 -12.36 8.49 1.42
C THR A 63 -13.57 7.63 1.78
N CYS A 64 -14.54 7.50 0.86
CA CYS A 64 -15.83 6.86 1.17
C CYS A 64 -16.10 5.56 0.38
N GLY A 65 -15.19 5.12 -0.49
CA GLY A 65 -15.33 3.89 -1.28
C GLY A 65 -16.43 3.88 -2.34
N ALA A 66 -17.09 5.01 -2.61
CA ALA A 66 -18.12 5.12 -3.64
C ALA A 66 -17.53 5.40 -5.04
N ASN A 67 -18.34 5.18 -6.09
CA ASN A 67 -17.94 5.33 -7.50
C ASN A 67 -17.83 6.80 -7.94
N HIS A 68 -16.78 7.47 -7.50
CA HIS A 68 -16.34 8.78 -7.99
C HIS A 68 -14.85 8.98 -7.67
N PRO A 69 -14.12 9.86 -8.39
CA PRO A 69 -12.74 10.15 -8.03
C PRO A 69 -12.67 10.92 -6.70
N THR A 70 -11.66 10.64 -5.87
CA THR A 70 -11.47 11.29 -4.56
C THR A 70 -11.48 12.83 -4.65
N SER A 71 -10.97 13.40 -5.75
CA SER A 71 -10.98 14.85 -5.99
C SER A 71 -12.39 15.46 -6.05
N ARG A 72 -13.42 14.67 -6.34
CA ARG A 72 -14.82 15.09 -6.39
C ARG A 72 -15.64 14.60 -5.19
N HIS A 73 -14.98 14.14 -4.13
CA HIS A 73 -15.65 13.65 -2.93
C HIS A 73 -16.66 14.66 -2.37
N SER A 74 -16.32 15.96 -2.37
CA SER A 74 -17.21 16.99 -1.82
C SER A 74 -18.51 17.20 -2.62
N MET A 75 -18.59 16.73 -3.87
CA MET A 75 -19.76 16.88 -4.74
C MET A 75 -20.54 15.57 -4.93
N HIS A 76 -19.89 14.43 -4.73
CA HIS A 76 -20.47 13.10 -5.02
C HIS A 76 -20.40 12.16 -3.81
N CYS A 77 -20.18 12.70 -2.61
CA CYS A 77 -20.25 11.91 -1.39
C CYS A 77 -21.61 11.17 -1.35
N ALA A 78 -21.58 9.87 -1.04
CA ALA A 78 -22.78 9.02 -1.04
C ALA A 78 -23.81 9.40 0.06
N GLN A 79 -23.45 10.34 0.92
CA GLN A 79 -24.26 10.79 2.04
C GLN A 79 -25.20 11.91 1.59
N THR A 80 -26.50 11.76 1.87
CA THR A 80 -27.56 12.67 1.42
C THR A 80 -27.36 14.10 1.93
N GLN A 81 -26.79 14.26 3.12
CA GLN A 81 -26.46 15.55 3.73
C GLN A 81 -25.31 16.31 3.05
N CYS A 82 -24.57 15.67 2.14
CA CYS A 82 -23.45 16.27 1.42
C CYS A 82 -23.79 16.71 0.00
N SER A 83 -25.02 16.47 -0.47
CA SER A 83 -25.43 16.72 -1.86
C SER A 83 -25.61 18.21 -2.22
N THR A 84 -25.77 19.09 -1.22
CA THR A 84 -26.21 20.48 -1.42
C THR A 84 -25.09 21.52 -1.39
N ASP A 85 -24.04 21.33 -0.58
CA ASP A 85 -23.15 22.44 -0.19
C ASP A 85 -21.73 22.42 -0.80
N LYS A 86 -21.47 21.56 -1.81
CA LYS A 86 -20.14 21.36 -2.43
C LYS A 86 -18.98 21.13 -1.43
N SER A 87 -19.30 20.92 -0.15
CA SER A 87 -18.41 20.72 0.97
C SER A 87 -18.94 19.52 1.75
N CYS A 88 -18.14 18.46 1.82
CA CYS A 88 -18.52 17.25 2.53
C CYS A 88 -18.17 17.43 4.01
N LYS A 89 -19.19 17.40 4.88
CA LYS A 89 -19.05 17.49 6.36
C LYS A 89 -19.45 16.22 7.10
N CYS A 90 -19.78 15.13 6.38
CA CYS A 90 -20.30 13.91 7.00
C CYS A 90 -19.24 13.06 7.73
N GLY A 91 -17.95 13.36 7.56
CA GLY A 91 -16.85 12.63 8.21
C GLY A 91 -16.80 11.14 7.84
N ILE A 92 -17.44 10.73 6.74
CA ILE A 92 -17.51 9.32 6.37
C ILE A 92 -16.17 8.83 5.85
N GLU A 93 -15.66 7.78 6.47
CA GLU A 93 -14.48 7.08 5.99
C GLU A 93 -14.77 5.59 5.84
N TYR A 94 -14.39 5.04 4.69
CA TYR A 94 -14.57 3.63 4.37
C TYR A 94 -13.43 3.13 3.48
N CYS A 95 -12.83 2.01 3.89
CA CYS A 95 -11.73 1.39 3.18
C CYS A 95 -12.24 0.28 2.27
N CYS A 96 -12.11 0.44 0.94
CA CYS A 96 -12.46 -0.60 -0.03
C CYS A 96 -11.58 -1.87 0.07
N ASN A 97 -10.44 -1.80 0.75
CA ASN A 97 -9.52 -2.93 0.87
C ASN A 97 -9.87 -3.87 2.03
N CYS A 98 -10.22 -3.32 3.19
CA CYS A 98 -10.47 -4.12 4.40
C CYS A 98 -11.85 -3.92 5.02
N GLY A 99 -12.71 -3.08 4.42
CA GLY A 99 -14.09 -2.84 4.86
C GLY A 99 -14.25 -2.06 6.17
N LYS A 100 -13.16 -1.53 6.75
CA LYS A 100 -13.18 -0.80 8.03
C LYS A 100 -13.38 0.71 7.84
N LYS A 101 -13.71 1.40 8.94
CA LYS A 101 -13.95 2.86 9.01
C LYS A 101 -12.64 3.65 9.02
N HIS A 102 -11.98 3.74 7.88
CA HIS A 102 -10.86 4.64 7.62
C HIS A 102 -10.67 4.79 6.10
N GLN A 103 -9.90 5.78 5.66
CA GLN A 103 -9.61 5.95 4.22
C GLN A 103 -8.78 4.80 3.64
N ALA A 104 -8.92 4.53 2.34
CA ALA A 104 -8.20 3.46 1.64
C ALA A 104 -6.67 3.65 1.60
N ASN A 105 -6.15 4.84 1.86
CA ASN A 105 -4.72 5.16 1.99
C ASN A 105 -4.24 5.28 3.45
N SER A 106 -5.11 5.03 4.44
CA SER A 106 -4.71 5.15 5.86
C SER A 106 -3.64 4.13 6.22
N ALA A 107 -2.67 4.57 7.01
CA ALA A 107 -1.62 3.72 7.58
C ALA A 107 -2.17 2.72 8.62
N ASP A 108 -3.38 2.97 9.13
CA ASP A 108 -4.05 2.09 10.09
C ASP A 108 -4.60 0.81 9.44
N CYS A 109 -4.72 0.80 8.11
CA CYS A 109 -5.20 -0.34 7.35
C CYS A 109 -4.26 -1.56 7.51
N ASP A 110 -4.83 -2.71 7.88
CA ASP A 110 -4.06 -3.95 8.00
C ASP A 110 -3.38 -4.34 6.68
N LEU A 111 -4.04 -4.08 5.55
CA LEU A 111 -3.45 -4.28 4.22
C LEU A 111 -2.33 -3.26 3.95
N PHE A 112 -2.45 -1.99 4.35
CA PHE A 112 -1.34 -1.04 4.21
C PHE A 112 -0.08 -1.52 4.94
N LYS A 113 -0.22 -2.11 6.14
CA LYS A 113 0.90 -2.68 6.90
C LYS A 113 1.55 -3.86 6.17
N LYS A 114 0.76 -4.64 5.42
CA LYS A 114 1.21 -5.79 4.63
C LYS A 114 1.59 -5.46 3.18
N ARG A 115 1.71 -4.18 2.80
CA ARG A 115 2.04 -3.77 1.42
C ARG A 115 3.39 -4.24 0.88
N PHE A 116 4.26 -4.78 1.74
CA PHE A 116 5.53 -5.38 1.34
C PHE A 116 5.49 -6.91 1.31
N ASP A 117 4.38 -7.51 1.76
CA ASP A 117 4.17 -8.95 1.80
C ASP A 117 3.31 -9.38 0.61
N LYS A 118 3.94 -10.08 -0.34
CA LYS A 118 3.30 -10.54 -1.58
C LYS A 118 2.30 -11.66 -1.35
N GLU A 119 2.47 -12.48 -0.32
CA GLU A 119 1.55 -13.58 -0.02
C GLU A 119 0.30 -13.06 0.66
N ALA A 120 0.44 -12.08 1.56
CA ALA A 120 -0.70 -11.48 2.25
C ALA A 120 -1.59 -10.56 1.39
N MET A 121 -1.20 -10.29 0.15
CA MET A 121 -1.84 -9.35 -0.79
C MET A 121 -2.37 -10.04 -2.06
N ARG A 122 -2.38 -11.37 -2.07
CA ARG A 122 -2.99 -12.19 -3.12
C ARG A 122 -4.48 -12.37 -2.93
#